data_AF-A0A0P8ABB4-F1
#
_entry.id   AF-A0A0P8ABB4-F1
#
_cell.length_a   1.000
_cell.length_b   1.000
_cell.length_c   1.000
_cell.angle_alpha   90.00
_cell.angle_beta   90.00
_cell.angle_gamma   90.00
#
_symmetry.space_group_name_H-M   'P 1'
#
loop_
_entity.id
_entity.type
_entity.pdbx_description
1 polymer ?
#
loop_
_entity_poly.entity_id
_entity_poly.type
_entity_poly.pdbx_seq_one_letter_code
_entity_poly.pdbx_strand_id
1 'polypeptide(L)' 'MGEGAAFFGALVIALLAFILVPIDLSLVLIVTAGGFIGTNIDSLLGATLQQKGYLTNNGVNLAATISGAIVSGLLYYVFL' A
#
# COMPACT_ATOMS: atom_id res chain seq x y z
N MET A 1 1.16 8.31 -15.27
CA MET A 1 1.84 7.01 -15.51
C MET A 1 2.11 6.24 -14.21
N GLY A 2 2.36 6.91 -13.06
CA GLY A 2 2.64 6.23 -11.79
C GLY A 2 1.50 5.38 -11.20
N GLU A 3 0.23 5.79 -11.32
CA GLU A 3 -0.91 5.06 -10.73
C GLU A 3 -1.07 3.64 -11.29
N GLY A 4 -0.92 3.47 -12.61
CA GLY A 4 -0.94 2.15 -13.23
C GLY A 4 0.16 1.25 -12.68
N ALA A 5 1.40 1.76 -12.59
CA ALA A 5 2.51 1.04 -11.99
C ALA A 5 2.29 0.68 -10.51
N ALA A 6 1.70 1.59 -9.73
CA ALA A 6 1.35 1.34 -8.33
C ALA A 6 0.31 0.21 -8.20
N PHE A 7 -0.74 0.25 -9.02
CA PHE A 7 -1.77 -0.78 -9.02
C PHE A 7 -1.20 -2.14 -9.44
N PHE A 8 -0.49 -2.20 -10.57
CA PHE A 8 0.10 -3.46 -11.04
C PHE A 8 1.16 -4.01 -10.08
N GLY A 9 1.99 -3.15 -9.48
CA GLY A 9 2.95 -3.56 -8.47
C GLY A 9 2.28 -4.16 -7.23
N ALA A 10 1.26 -3.49 -6.69
CA ALA A 10 0.49 -4.00 -5.56
C ALA A 10 -0.23 -5.32 -5.89
N LEU A 11 -0.80 -5.43 -7.10
CA LEU A 11 -1.46 -6.65 -7.57
C LEU A 11 -0.49 -7.82 -7.68
N VAL A 12 0.72 -7.60 -8.22
CA VAL A 12 1.75 -8.64 -8.31
C VAL A 12 2.15 -9.13 -6.92
N ILE A 13 2.35 -8.23 -5.95
CA ILE A 13 2.64 -8.60 -4.57
C ILE A 13 1.50 -9.42 -3.97
N ALA A 14 0.24 -9.02 -4.19
CA ALA A 14 -0.93 -9.73 -3.69
C ALA A 14 -1.09 -11.13 -4.31
N LEU A 15 -0.84 -11.28 -5.61
CA LEU A 15 -0.87 -12.57 -6.30
C LEU A 15 0.26 -13.50 -5.84
N LEU A 16 1.46 -12.96 -5.62
CA LEU A 16 2.57 -13.73 -5.05
C LEU A 16 2.19 -14.23 -3.66
N ALA A 17 1.61 -13.37 -2.80
CA ALA A 17 1.12 -13.78 -1.48
C ALA A 17 0.09 -14.91 -1.58
N PHE A 18 -0.84 -14.86 -2.53
CA PHE A 18 -1.84 -15.91 -2.77
C PHE A 18 -1.24 -17.25 -3.22
N ILE A 19 -0.17 -17.22 -4.01
CA ILE A 19 0.50 -18.45 -4.49
C ILE A 19 1.38 -19.06 -3.39
N LEU A 20 2.08 -18.23 -2.62
CA LEU A 20 3.06 -18.66 -1.62
C LEU A 20 2.43 -18.99 -0.26
N VAL A 21 1.29 -18.38 0.06
CA VAL A 21 0.60 -18.52 1.34
C VAL A 21 -0.85 -18.95 1.06
N PRO A 22 -1.40 -19.94 1.78
CA PRO A 22 -2.81 -20.32 1.63
C PRO A 22 -3.71 -19.23 2.22
N ILE A 23 -4.00 -18.20 1.43
CA ILE A 23 -4.89 -17.08 1.76
C ILE A 23 -6.11 -17.08 0.83
N ASP A 24 -7.22 -16.52 1.30
CA ASP A 24 -8.43 -16.38 0.50
C ASP A 24 -8.28 -15.36 -0.63
N LEU A 25 -9.06 -15.52 -1.70
CA LEU A 25 -9.06 -14.59 -2.84
C LEU A 25 -9.44 -13.16 -2.42
N SER A 26 -10.28 -13.01 -1.38
CA SER A 26 -10.65 -11.71 -0.81
C SER A 26 -9.42 -10.93 -0.30
N LEU A 27 -8.40 -11.62 0.23
CA LEU A 27 -7.16 -11.00 0.70
C LEU A 27 -6.33 -10.42 -0.44
N VAL A 28 -6.43 -10.95 -1.66
CA VAL A 28 -5.75 -10.38 -2.83
C VAL A 28 -6.27 -8.97 -3.11
N LEU A 29 -7.60 -8.78 -3.05
CA LEU A 29 -8.21 -7.47 -3.25
C LEU A 29 -7.82 -6.49 -2.14
N ILE A 30 -7.83 -6.95 -0.88
CA ILE A 30 -7.48 -6.15 0.28
C ILE A 30 -6.02 -5.67 0.21
N VAL A 31 -5.08 -6.59 -0.07
CA VAL A 31 -3.64 -6.27 -0.18
C VAL A 31 -3.37 -5.36 -1.38
N THR A 32 -4.03 -5.60 -2.51
CA THR A 32 -3.88 -4.73 -3.69
C THR A 32 -4.38 -3.32 -3.39
N ALA A 33 -5.55 -3.18 -2.76
CA ALA A 33 -6.10 -1.88 -2.38
C ALA A 33 -5.23 -1.15 -1.36
N GLY A 34 -4.80 -1.83 -0.29
CA GLY A 34 -3.93 -1.24 0.72
C GLY A 34 -2.56 -0.85 0.18
N GLY A 35 -1.96 -1.68 -0.67
CA GLY A 35 -0.69 -1.38 -1.34
C GLY A 35 -0.81 -0.17 -2.27
N PHE A 36 -1.87 -0.11 -3.07
CA PHE A 36 -2.14 1.03 -3.96
C PHE A 36 -2.32 2.33 -3.16
N ILE A 37 -3.11 2.32 -2.09
CA ILE A 37 -3.30 3.50 -1.24
C ILE A 37 -2.00 3.91 -0.55
N GLY A 38 -1.21 2.96 -0.06
CA GLY A 38 0.11 3.22 0.54
C GLY A 38 1.04 3.97 -0.42
N THR A 39 1.13 3.54 -1.68
CA THR A 39 1.96 4.22 -2.69
C THR A 39 1.45 5.61 -3.06
N ASN A 40 0.14 5.85 -3.05
CA ASN A 40 -0.42 7.19 -3.24
C ASN A 40 -0.08 8.12 -2.07
N ILE A 41 -0.11 7.59 -0.83
CA ILE A 41 0.28 8.34 0.36
C ILE A 41 1.78 8.64 0.35
N ASP A 42 2.64 7.71 -0.07
CA ASP A 42 4.07 7.95 -0.28
C ASP A 42 4.30 9.14 -1.22
N SER A 43 3.66 9.12 -2.40
CA SER A 43 3.77 10.22 -3.36
C SER A 43 3.27 11.56 -2.81
N LEU A 44 2.16 11.56 -2.05
CA LEU A 44 1.59 12.77 -1.47
C LEU A 44 2.48 13.34 -0.36
N LEU A 45 2.97 12.49 0.54
CA LEU A 45 3.86 12.88 1.63
C LEU A 45 5.24 13.30 1.12
N GLY A 46 5.74 12.64 0.07
CA GLY A 46 6.95 13.03 -0.64
C GLY A 46 6.82 14.44 -1.26
N ALA A 47 5.73 14.71 -1.97
CA ALA A 47 5.48 16.01 -2.57
C ALA A 47 5.23 17.13 -1.54
N THR A 48 4.69 16.81 -0.36
CA THR A 48 4.26 17.82 0.62
C THR A 48 5.22 17.99 1.79
N LEU A 49 5.58 16.92 2.49
CA LEU A 49 6.35 16.98 3.74
C LEU A 49 7.86 16.76 3.51
N GLN A 50 8.23 15.86 2.59
CA GLN A 50 9.64 15.62 2.27
C GLN A 50 10.27 16.81 1.57
N GLN A 51 9.60 17.38 0.55
CA GLN A 51 10.10 18.58 -0.14
C GLN A 51 10.22 19.80 0.80
N LYS A 52 9.40 19.87 1.85
CA LYS A 52 9.47 20.93 2.87
C LYS A 52 10.50 20.64 3.97
N GLY A 53 11.20 19.51 3.92
CA GLY A 53 12.22 19.12 4.90
C GLY A 53 11.66 18.63 6.24
N TYR A 54 10.36 18.41 6.38
CA TYR A 54 9.75 17.88 7.61
C TYR A 54 9.99 16.38 7.80
N LEU A 55 10.08 15.63 6.71
CA LEU A 55 10.31 14.19 6.72
C LEU A 55 11.50 13.81 5.84
N THR A 56 12.24 12.79 6.26
CA THR A 56 13.24 12.12 5.41
C THR A 56 12.57 11.09 4.52
N ASN A 57 13.26 10.64 3.47
CA ASN A 57 12.78 9.58 2.57
C ASN A 57 12.30 8.32 3.33
N ASN A 58 13.03 7.91 4.36
CA ASN A 58 12.64 6.76 5.18
C ASN A 58 11.40 7.05 6.04
N GLY A 59 11.22 8.28 6.50
CA GLY A 59 10.02 8.68 7.24
C GLY A 59 8.76 8.65 6.39
N VAL A 60 8.86 9.09 5.13
CA VAL A 60 7.77 9.00 4.14
C VAL A 60 7.43 7.53 3.85
N ASN A 61 8.42 6.71 3.51
CA ASN A 61 8.23 5.28 3.26
C ASN A 61 7.58 4.54 4.45
N LEU A 62 8.02 4.85 5.68
CA LEU A 62 7.44 4.27 6.89
C LEU A 62 5.97 4.67 7.05
N ALA A 63 5.65 5.96 6.90
CA ALA A 63 4.27 6.45 7.01
C ALA A 63 3.36 5.85 5.93
N ALA A 64 3.85 5.72 4.70
CA ALA A 64 3.15 5.09 3.59
C ALA A 64 2.91 3.59 3.81
N THR A 65 3.88 2.88 4.40
CA THR A 65 3.73 1.46 4.71
C THR A 65 2.70 1.26 5.83
N ILE A 66 2.78 2.07 6.89
CA ILE A 66 1.82 2.04 8.01
C ILE A 66 0.41 2.35 7.51
N SER A 67 0.24 3.37 6.67
CA SER A 67 -1.06 3.72 6.12
C SER A 67 -1.63 2.60 5.25
N GLY A 68 -0.83 1.98 4.39
CA GLY A 68 -1.22 0.80 3.61
C GLY A 68 -1.63 -0.38 4.49
N ALA A 69 -0.90 -0.63 5.59
CA ALA A 69 -1.23 -1.67 6.56
C ALA A 69 -2.54 -1.38 7.31
N ILE A 70 -2.77 -0.13 7.75
CA ILE A 70 -4.02 0.28 8.40
C ILE A 70 -5.20 0.10 7.45
N VAL A 71 -5.10 0.56 6.20
CA VAL A 71 -6.15 0.41 5.20
C VAL A 71 -6.45 -1.06 4.93
N SER A 72 -5.41 -1.88 4.77
CA SER A 72 -5.57 -3.32 4.59
C SER A 72 -6.25 -3.98 5.79
N GLY A 73 -5.83 -3.64 7.01
CA GLY A 73 -6.40 -4.18 8.24
C GLY A 73 -7.86 -3.77 8.46
N LEU A 74 -8.21 -2.52 8.15
CA LEU A 74 -9.59 -2.04 8.20
C LEU A 74 -10.47 -2.75 7.18
N LEU A 75 -10.00 -2.88 5.94
CA LEU A 75 -10.73 -3.63 4.91
C LEU A 75 -10.89 -5.09 5.32
N TYR A 76 -9.83 -5.73 5.81
CA TYR A 76 -9.91 -7.10 6.32
C TYR A 76 -10.96 -7.24 7.42
N TYR A 77 -11.00 -6.33 8.40
CA TYR A 77 -12.00 -6.35 9.46
C TYR A 77 -13.44 -6.19 8.95
N VAL A 78 -13.66 -5.39 7.90
CA VAL A 78 -14.99 -5.20 7.29
C VAL A 78 -15.45 -6.43 6.50
N PHE A 79 -14.52 -7.19 5.92
CA PHE A 79 -14.80 -8.39 5.12
C PHE A 79 -14.73 -9.70 5.93
N LEU A 80 -14.46 -9.62 7.23
CA LEU A 80 -14.43 -10.73 8.19
C LEU A 80 -15.84 -11.11 8.62
#